data_AF-A0A0N4X432-F1
#
_entry.id   AF-A0A0N4X432-F1
#
_cell.length_a   1.000
_cell.length_b   1.000
_cell.length_c   1.000
_cell.angle_alpha   90.00
_cell.angle_beta   90.00
_cell.angle_gamma   90.00
#
_symmetry.space_group_name_H-M   'P 1'
#
loop_
_entity.id
_entity.type
_entity.pdbx_description
1 polymer ?
#
loop_
_entity_poly.entity_id
_entity_poly.type
_entity_poly.pdbx_seq_one_letter_code
_entity_poly.pdbx_strand_id
1 'polypeptide(L)'
;QLFFTIHYFQEFTLEAVPKNQYGLFYSDDTYIVLNSTDSGWDVHFWIGKTASQDERGTAAIKTVEIDQALNGLPVQHREVQNHESPLFISYFPNGIRYLAGGYKTGFHHVEEENFEDWQPRLFHCKGKRNVRCYQVNHHIADISLFFFQRVTNL
;
A
#
# COMPACT_ATOMS: atom_id res chain seq x y z
N GLN A 1 -20.43 10.30 9.10
CA GLN A 1 -18.95 10.50 9.19
C GLN A 1 -18.31 9.31 8.51
N LEU A 2 -17.69 9.51 7.34
CA LEU A 2 -17.03 8.43 6.61
C LEU A 2 -15.81 7.97 7.41
N PHE A 3 -15.77 6.71 7.80
CA PHE A 3 -14.66 6.12 8.55
C PHE A 3 -13.78 5.36 7.56
N PHE A 4 -12.52 5.79 7.45
CA PHE A 4 -11.51 5.16 6.61
C PHE A 4 -10.25 4.98 7.45
N THR A 5 -9.85 3.73 7.66
CA THR A 5 -8.63 3.40 8.40
C THR A 5 -7.79 2.42 7.62
N ILE A 6 -6.48 2.61 7.72
CA ILE A 6 -5.46 1.70 7.19
C ILE A 6 -4.66 1.20 8.37
N HIS A 7 -4.51 -0.12 8.44
CA HIS A 7 -3.65 -0.78 9.40
C HIS A 7 -2.62 -1.61 8.66
N TYR A 8 -1.37 -1.57 9.11
CA TYR A 8 -0.35 -2.50 8.67
C TYR A 8 -0.17 -3.59 9.73
N PHE A 9 0.40 -4.71 9.32
CA PHE A 9 0.60 -5.86 10.19
C PHE A 9 2.04 -5.93 10.69
N GLN A 10 2.19 -6.14 12.00
CA GLN A 10 3.48 -6.37 12.65
C GLN A 10 3.30 -7.39 13.78
N GLU A 11 4.07 -8.47 13.78
CA GLU A 11 4.15 -9.42 14.92
C GLU A 11 2.78 -9.82 15.53
N PHE A 12 1.78 -10.11 14.69
CA PHE A 12 0.41 -10.48 15.08
C PHE A 12 -0.50 -9.34 15.57
N THR A 13 -0.02 -8.09 15.56
CA THR A 13 -0.80 -6.89 15.92
C THR A 13 -1.08 -5.99 14.71
N LEU A 14 -2.26 -5.37 14.70
CA LEU A 14 -2.65 -4.35 13.72
C LEU A 14 -2.31 -2.97 14.25
N GLU A 15 -1.45 -2.25 13.54
CA GLU A 15 -1.05 -0.88 13.90
C GLU A 15 -1.65 0.12 12.92
N ALA A 16 -2.20 1.22 13.44
CA ALA A 16 -2.83 2.24 12.62
C ALA A 16 -1.77 3.04 11.84
N VAL A 17 -1.92 3.10 10.53
CA VAL A 17 -1.10 3.97 9.68
C VAL A 17 -1.51 5.43 9.89
N PRO A 18 -0.57 6.37 10.06
CA PRO A 18 -0.87 7.79 10.11
C PRO A 18 -1.58 8.27 8.84
N LYS A 19 -2.59 9.15 8.99
CA LYS A 19 -3.41 9.62 7.85
C LYS A 19 -2.61 10.30 6.74
N ASN A 20 -1.50 10.97 7.08
CA ASN A 20 -0.60 11.60 6.10
C ASN A 20 0.18 10.57 5.25
N GLN A 21 0.18 9.29 5.64
CA GLN A 21 0.81 8.19 4.91
C GLN A 21 -0.20 7.34 4.13
N TYR A 22 -1.48 7.71 4.10
CA TYR A 22 -2.48 6.97 3.33
C TYR A 22 -2.14 7.01 1.83
N GLY A 23 -2.22 5.85 1.20
CA GLY A 23 -1.81 5.63 -0.19
C GLY A 23 -0.34 5.25 -0.36
N LEU A 24 0.45 5.22 0.71
CA LEU A 24 1.78 4.61 0.74
C LEU A 24 1.66 3.17 1.19
N PHE A 25 2.16 2.24 0.38
CA PHE A 25 2.16 0.81 0.69
C PHE A 25 3.56 0.24 0.49
N TYR A 26 4.06 -0.48 1.49
CA TYR A 26 5.32 -1.20 1.39
C TYR A 26 5.11 -2.55 0.71
N SER A 27 6.01 -2.89 -0.21
CA SER A 27 5.86 -4.08 -1.06
C SER A 27 6.11 -5.38 -0.29
N ASP A 28 6.82 -5.32 0.83
CA ASP A 28 7.11 -6.48 1.69
C ASP A 28 6.02 -6.72 2.74
N ASP A 29 4.93 -5.94 2.76
CA ASP A 29 3.92 -6.01 3.82
C ASP A 29 2.52 -6.37 3.29
N THR A 30 1.62 -6.59 4.25
CA THR A 30 0.17 -6.61 4.04
C THR A 30 -0.52 -5.50 4.84
N TYR A 31 -1.64 -5.01 4.30
CA TYR A 31 -2.43 -3.95 4.91
C TYR A 31 -3.90 -4.32 4.95
N ILE A 32 -4.60 -3.84 5.96
CA ILE A 32 -6.06 -3.87 6.02
C ILE A 32 -6.58 -2.46 5.87
N VAL A 33 -7.51 -2.27 4.93
CA VAL A 33 -8.18 -1.01 4.67
C VAL A 33 -9.67 -1.22 4.87
N LEU A 34 -10.22 -0.52 5.87
CA LEU A 34 -11.66 -0.53 6.15
C LEU A 34 -12.27 0.77 5.66
N ASN A 35 -13.27 0.67 4.79
CA ASN A 35 -14.07 1.78 4.32
C ASN A 35 -15.51 1.64 4.83
N SER A 36 -16.03 2.68 5.47
CA SER A 36 -17.42 2.76 5.93
C SER A 36 -18.16 3.84 5.17
N THR A 37 -19.22 3.43 4.50
CA THR A 37 -20.17 4.29 3.77
C THR A 37 -21.57 4.14 4.35
N ASP A 38 -22.49 5.02 3.95
CA ASP A 38 -23.91 4.88 4.33
C ASP A 38 -24.54 3.60 3.74
N SER A 39 -23.95 3.05 2.68
CA SER A 39 -24.35 1.79 2.04
C SER A 39 -23.79 0.52 2.70
N GLY A 40 -22.88 0.65 3.67
CA GLY A 40 -22.26 -0.48 4.36
C GLY A 40 -20.74 -0.37 4.49
N TRP A 41 -20.11 -1.52 4.71
CA TRP A 41 -18.67 -1.62 4.95
C TRP A 41 -17.98 -2.43 3.84
N ASP A 42 -16.79 -1.98 3.46
CA ASP A 42 -15.86 -2.72 2.63
C ASP A 42 -14.58 -2.94 3.42
N VAL A 43 -14.16 -4.19 3.56
CA VAL A 43 -12.88 -4.55 4.18
C VAL A 43 -11.96 -5.12 3.10
N HIS A 44 -10.86 -4.42 2.84
CA HIS A 44 -9.87 -4.80 1.86
C HIS A 44 -8.62 -5.29 2.58
N PHE A 45 -8.08 -6.45 2.18
CA PHE A 45 -6.72 -6.83 2.53
C PHE A 45 -5.83 -6.70 1.30
N TRP A 46 -4.88 -5.79 1.41
CA TRP A 46 -3.90 -5.52 0.37
C TRP A 46 -2.63 -6.35 0.61
N ILE A 47 -2.12 -6.96 -0.44
CA ILE A 47 -0.97 -7.85 -0.43
C ILE A 47 0.15 -7.26 -1.26
N GLY A 48 1.27 -6.97 -0.60
CA GLY A 48 2.51 -6.58 -1.23
C GLY A 48 3.09 -7.70 -2.10
N LYS A 49 3.81 -7.29 -3.15
CA LYS A 49 4.42 -8.18 -4.14
C LYS A 49 5.42 -9.15 -3.50
N THR A 50 6.12 -8.69 -2.47
CA THR A 50 7.22 -9.39 -1.78
C THR A 50 6.86 -9.78 -0.35
N ALA A 51 5.62 -9.53 0.08
CA ALA A 51 5.10 -9.96 1.37
C ALA A 51 5.28 -11.47 1.58
N SER A 52 5.51 -11.87 2.83
CA SER A 52 5.74 -13.26 3.21
C SER A 52 4.45 -14.09 3.11
N GLN A 53 4.57 -15.42 3.18
CA GLN A 53 3.39 -16.29 3.16
C GLN A 53 2.56 -16.18 4.44
N ASP A 54 3.24 -16.06 5.57
CA ASP A 54 2.64 -15.84 6.88
C ASP A 54 1.89 -14.50 6.94
N GLU A 55 2.48 -13.39 6.50
CA GLU A 55 1.81 -12.08 6.46
C GLU A 55 0.54 -12.09 5.60
N ARG A 56 0.59 -12.77 4.45
CA ARG A 56 -0.58 -12.98 3.59
C ARG A 56 -1.66 -13.80 4.28
N GLY A 57 -1.28 -14.89 4.93
CA GLY A 57 -2.20 -15.75 5.67
C GLY A 57 -2.85 -15.01 6.83
N THR A 58 -2.07 -14.25 7.59
CA THR A 58 -2.57 -13.49 8.73
C THR A 58 -3.48 -12.35 8.30
N ALA A 59 -3.16 -11.62 7.23
CA ALA A 59 -4.06 -10.58 6.71
C ALA A 59 -5.44 -11.14 6.32
N ALA A 60 -5.47 -12.32 5.70
CA ALA A 60 -6.74 -12.99 5.37
C ALA A 60 -7.53 -13.37 6.63
N ILE A 61 -6.87 -13.97 7.64
CA ILE A 61 -7.52 -14.32 8.92
C ILE A 61 -8.05 -13.07 9.62
N LYS A 62 -7.26 -12.00 9.69
CA LYS A 62 -7.66 -10.74 10.32
C LYS A 62 -8.84 -10.07 9.62
N THR A 63 -8.92 -10.18 8.29
CA THR A 63 -10.08 -9.70 7.52
C THR A 63 -11.35 -10.43 7.95
N VAL A 64 -11.28 -11.76 8.13
CA VAL A 64 -12.40 -12.56 8.61
C VAL A 64 -12.78 -12.21 10.06
N GLU A 65 -11.80 -11.97 10.94
CA GLU A 65 -12.06 -11.51 12.31
C GLU A 65 -12.80 -10.15 12.34
N ILE A 66 -12.38 -9.20 11.49
CA ILE A 66 -13.02 -7.89 11.35
C ILE A 66 -14.44 -8.03 10.79
N ASP A 67 -14.62 -8.84 9.77
CA ASP A 67 -15.93 -9.15 9.18
C ASP A 67 -16.88 -9.71 10.24
N GLN A 68 -16.43 -10.71 11.00
CA GLN A 68 -17.21 -11.29 12.10
C GLN A 68 -17.54 -10.27 13.20
N ALA A 69 -16.59 -9.41 13.57
CA ALA A 69 -16.80 -8.34 14.54
C ALA A 69 -17.84 -7.30 14.06
N LEU A 70 -18.00 -7.17 12.75
CA LEU A 70 -19.02 -6.33 12.09
C LEU A 70 -20.24 -7.16 11.65
N ASN A 71 -20.51 -8.28 12.33
CA ASN A 71 -21.66 -9.15 12.12
C ASN A 71 -21.78 -9.77 10.71
N GLY A 72 -20.67 -9.92 9.99
CA GLY A 72 -20.64 -10.47 8.63
C GLY A 72 -21.29 -9.57 7.59
N LEU A 73 -21.45 -8.29 7.90
CA LEU A 73 -22.01 -7.28 7.00
C LEU A 73 -21.00 -6.71 5.99
N PRO A 74 -19.69 -6.59 6.29
CA PRO A 74 -18.73 -6.09 5.32
C PRO A 74 -18.59 -6.97 4.05
N VAL A 75 -18.31 -6.32 2.92
CA VAL A 75 -17.82 -7.01 1.73
C VAL A 75 -16.31 -7.15 1.82
N GLN A 76 -15.80 -8.39 1.73
CA GLN A 76 -14.37 -8.67 1.78
C GLN A 76 -13.73 -8.59 0.39
N HIS A 77 -12.65 -7.84 0.26
CA HIS A 77 -11.93 -7.63 -0.99
C HIS A 77 -10.47 -8.04 -0.87
N ARG A 78 -10.00 -8.85 -1.81
CA ARG A 78 -8.59 -9.21 -1.93
C ARG A 78 -7.90 -8.28 -2.93
N GLU A 79 -6.98 -7.46 -2.44
CA GLU A 79 -6.23 -6.50 -3.25
C GLU A 79 -4.78 -6.95 -3.40
N VAL A 80 -4.30 -7.08 -4.63
CA VAL A 80 -2.89 -7.46 -4.88
C VAL A 80 -2.18 -6.28 -5.50
N GLN A 81 -0.96 -5.99 -5.06
CA GLN A 81 -0.13 -4.93 -5.62
C GLN A 81 -0.14 -4.97 -7.16
N ASN A 82 -0.47 -3.83 -7.78
CA ASN A 82 -0.66 -3.60 -9.23
C ASN A 82 -1.96 -4.11 -9.84
N HIS A 83 -2.74 -4.90 -9.11
CA HIS A 83 -4.00 -5.51 -9.55
C HIS A 83 -5.16 -5.14 -8.65
N GLU A 84 -5.07 -3.98 -7.99
CA GLU A 84 -6.12 -3.51 -7.10
C GLU A 84 -7.41 -3.19 -7.87
N SER A 85 -8.54 -3.42 -7.21
CA SER A 85 -9.86 -3.13 -7.72
C SER A 85 -10.04 -1.63 -7.99
N PRO A 86 -10.88 -1.24 -8.96
CA PRO A 86 -11.23 0.16 -9.16
C PRO A 86 -11.80 0.84 -7.90
N LEU A 87 -12.53 0.09 -7.08
CA LEU A 87 -13.07 0.56 -5.81
C LEU A 87 -11.94 0.94 -4.84
N PHE A 88 -10.99 0.04 -4.61
CA PHE A 88 -9.85 0.31 -3.73
C PHE A 88 -9.02 1.51 -4.21
N ILE A 89 -8.74 1.58 -5.51
CA ILE A 89 -7.98 2.70 -6.09
C ILE A 89 -8.71 4.04 -5.88
N SER A 90 -10.05 4.04 -5.89
CA SER A 90 -10.85 5.26 -5.73
C SER A 90 -10.68 5.95 -4.37
N TYR A 91 -10.23 5.21 -3.35
CA TYR A 91 -9.95 5.75 -2.03
C TYR A 91 -8.69 6.63 -1.99
N PHE A 92 -7.83 6.52 -3.02
CA PHE A 92 -6.54 7.22 -3.09
C PHE A 92 -6.53 8.19 -4.27
N PRO A 93 -7.19 9.36 -4.18
CA PRO A 93 -7.32 10.29 -5.29
C PRO A 93 -5.98 10.86 -5.79
N ASN A 94 -4.96 10.87 -4.92
CA ASN A 94 -3.60 11.29 -5.26
C ASN A 94 -2.74 10.14 -5.83
N GLY A 95 -3.34 8.99 -6.09
CA GLY A 95 -2.67 7.78 -6.54
C GLY A 95 -2.05 6.97 -5.39
N ILE A 96 -1.55 5.80 -5.75
CA ILE A 96 -0.89 4.86 -4.85
C ILE A 96 0.62 4.92 -5.08
N ARG A 97 1.41 4.90 -4.00
CA ARG A 97 2.87 4.78 -4.07
C ARG A 97 3.31 3.49 -3.40
N TYR A 98 4.10 2.71 -4.14
CA TYR A 98 4.73 1.52 -3.61
C TYR A 98 6.16 1.81 -3.19
N LEU A 99 6.44 1.49 -1.93
CA LEU A 99 7.75 1.59 -1.32
C LEU A 99 8.41 0.21 -1.29
N ALA A 100 9.73 0.19 -1.37
CA ALA A 100 10.51 -1.02 -1.17
C ALA A 100 10.77 -1.21 0.34
N GLY A 101 10.97 -2.47 0.77
CA GLY A 101 11.06 -2.81 2.20
C GLY A 101 9.68 -3.08 2.80
N GLY A 102 9.65 -3.20 4.14
CA GLY A 102 8.45 -3.29 4.96
C GLY A 102 8.28 -2.04 5.81
N TYR A 103 7.11 -1.81 6.40
CA TYR A 103 6.80 -0.61 7.17
C TYR A 103 7.68 -0.52 8.43
N LYS A 104 8.00 -1.63 9.09
CA LYS A 104 8.90 -1.60 10.27
C LYS A 104 10.34 -1.20 9.90
N THR A 105 10.83 -1.65 8.75
CA THR A 105 12.19 -1.36 8.26
C THR A 105 12.26 -0.11 7.39
N GLY A 106 11.10 0.38 6.97
CA GLY A 106 10.93 1.67 6.33
C GLY A 106 11.44 2.75 7.28
N PHE A 107 12.19 3.71 6.74
CA PHE A 107 12.70 4.85 7.51
C PHE A 107 11.54 5.75 7.98
N HIS A 108 10.79 5.32 9.00
CA HIS A 108 9.64 6.04 9.58
C HIS A 108 10.02 6.99 10.71
N HIS A 109 11.29 6.97 11.13
CA HIS A 109 11.80 7.93 12.10
C HIS A 109 12.55 9.04 11.34
N VAL A 110 11.80 10.00 10.85
CA VAL A 110 12.36 11.33 10.58
C VAL A 110 11.68 12.24 11.59
N GLU A 111 12.30 12.41 12.75
CA GLU A 111 12.08 13.65 13.51
C GLU A 111 12.47 14.77 12.54
N GLU A 112 11.53 15.68 12.24
CA GLU A 112 11.59 16.65 11.12
C GLU A 112 12.82 17.58 11.12
N GLU A 113 13.69 17.46 12.12
CA GLU A 113 14.91 18.25 12.33
C GLU A 113 16.21 17.46 12.11
N ASN A 114 16.18 16.13 11.90
CA ASN A 114 17.40 15.35 11.71
C ASN A 114 17.64 14.94 10.25
N PHE A 115 18.41 15.76 9.52
CA PHE A 115 18.83 15.50 8.14
C PHE A 115 19.99 14.49 8.04
N GLU A 116 20.54 14.02 9.16
CA GLU A 116 21.66 13.07 9.15
C GLU A 116 21.31 11.72 8.51
N ASP A 117 20.04 11.30 8.60
CA ASP A 117 19.52 10.04 8.03
C ASP A 117 18.74 10.24 6.72
N TRP A 118 18.80 11.42 6.10
CA TRP A 118 18.08 11.68 4.85
C TRP A 118 18.67 10.86 3.68
N GLN A 119 17.86 9.98 3.11
CA GLN A 119 18.21 9.13 1.96
C GLN A 119 17.39 9.54 0.73
N PRO A 120 18.01 9.95 -0.39
CA PRO A 120 17.28 10.27 -1.61
C PRO A 120 16.57 9.03 -2.16
N ARG A 121 15.29 9.17 -2.53
CA ARG A 121 14.50 8.11 -3.16
C ARG A 121 14.11 8.51 -4.57
N LEU A 122 14.30 7.60 -5.53
CA LEU A 122 13.85 7.77 -6.90
C LEU A 122 12.51 7.06 -7.09
N PHE A 123 11.55 7.73 -7.74
CA PHE A 123 10.24 7.17 -8.05
C PHE A 123 9.99 7.17 -9.55
N HIS A 124 9.53 6.04 -10.07
CA HIS A 124 8.96 5.93 -11.40
C HIS A 124 7.44 6.01 -11.30
N CYS A 125 6.85 7.10 -11.79
CA CYS A 125 5.40 7.30 -11.80
C CYS A 125 4.81 7.03 -13.19
N LYS A 126 3.76 6.21 -13.27
CA LYS A 126 3.08 5.84 -14.51
C LYS A 126 1.56 5.84 -14.33
N GLY A 127 0.83 6.06 -15.42
CA GLY A 127 -0.64 6.05 -15.46
C GLY A 127 -1.24 7.42 -15.74
N LYS A 128 -2.42 7.46 -16.35
CA LYS A 128 -3.17 8.70 -16.63
C LYS A 128 -4.33 8.91 -15.66
N ARG A 129 -5.13 7.87 -15.43
CA ARG A 129 -6.29 7.90 -14.52
C ARG A 129 -5.94 7.35 -13.14
N ASN A 130 -5.26 6.19 -13.11
CA ASN A 130 -4.82 5.55 -11.88
C ASN A 130 -3.30 5.66 -11.80
N VAL A 131 -2.81 6.78 -11.28
CA VAL A 131 -1.37 7.05 -11.16
C VAL A 131 -0.77 6.14 -10.08
N ARG A 132 0.30 5.43 -10.44
CA ARG A 132 1.09 4.61 -9.52
C ARG A 132 2.53 5.06 -9.56
N CYS A 133 3.16 5.19 -8.40
CA CYS A 133 4.58 5.49 -8.29
C CYS A 133 5.32 4.33 -7.62
N TYR A 134 6.42 3.90 -8.21
CA TYR A 134 7.25 2.81 -7.71
C TYR A 134 8.58 3.36 -7.25
N GLN A 135 9.00 3.04 -6.02
CA GLN A 135 10.37 3.29 -5.62
C GLN A 135 11.32 2.42 -6.46
N VAL A 136 12.34 3.04 -7.05
CA VAL A 136 13.36 2.38 -7.89
C VAL A 136 14.75 2.70 -7.37
N ASN A 137 15.74 1.89 -7.77
CA ASN A 137 17.14 2.15 -7.43
C ASN A 137 17.64 3.43 -8.12
N HIS A 138 18.59 4.09 -7.47
CA HIS A 138 19.12 5.39 -7.89
C HIS A 138 20.25 5.27 -8.94
N HIS A 139 20.50 4.07 -9.48
CA HIS A 139 21.60 3.86 -10.43
C HIS A 139 21.20 4.35 -11.83
N ILE A 140 22.14 5.02 -12.52
CA ILE A 140 21.91 5.63 -13.86
C ILE A 140 21.42 4.60 -14.89
N ALA A 141 21.80 3.33 -14.75
CA ALA A 141 21.36 2.25 -15.62
C ALA A 141 19.83 2.05 -15.62
N ASP A 142 19.16 2.28 -14.48
CA ASP A 142 17.71 2.16 -14.40
C ASP A 142 17.03 3.25 -15.24
N ILE A 143 17.56 4.48 -15.21
CA ILE A 143 17.11 5.61 -16.04
C ILE A 143 17.17 5.26 -17.54
N SER A 144 18.23 4.55 -17.98
CA SER A 144 18.41 4.15 -19.38
C SER A 144 17.52 2.99 -19.84
N LEU A 145 17.22 2.02 -18.97
CA LEU A 145 16.26 0.94 -19.26
C LEU A 145 14.84 1.50 -19.51
N PHE A 146 14.48 2.59 -18.83
CA PHE A 146 13.19 3.27 -19.01
C PHE A 146 13.07 3.99 -20.36
N PHE A 147 14.15 4.57 -20.89
CA PHE A 147 14.15 5.12 -22.25
C PHE A 147 14.06 4.01 -23.30
N PHE A 148 14.76 2.89 -23.10
CA PHE A 148 14.80 1.80 -24.08
C PHE A 148 13.46 1.06 -24.21
N GLN A 149 12.73 0.82 -23.12
CA GLN A 149 11.39 0.20 -23.17
C GLN A 149 10.33 1.06 -23.88
N ARG A 150 10.56 2.37 -24.00
CA ARG A 150 9.68 3.28 -24.74
C ARG A 150 9.95 3.23 -26.25
N VAL A 151 11.14 2.80 -26.67
CA VAL A 151 11.52 2.63 -28.08
C VAL A 151 11.12 1.25 -28.61
N THR A 152 11.07 0.21 -27.76
CA THR A 152 10.71 -1.16 -28.18
C THR A 152 9.21 -1.49 -28.13
N ASN A 153 8.35 -0.55 -27.70
CA ASN A 153 6.88 -0.68 -27.73
C ASN A 153 6.21 0.30 -28.70
N LEU A 154 6.94 0.79 -29.71
CA LEU A 154 6.44 1.44 -30.92
C LEU A 154 6.74 0.53 -32.12
#